data_AF-A0A061BBB4-F1
#
_entry.id   AF-A0A061BBB4-F1
#
_cell.length_a   1.000
_cell.length_b   1.000
_cell.length_c   1.000
_cell.angle_alpha   90.00
_cell.angle_beta   90.00
_cell.angle_gamma   90.00
#
_symmetry.space_group_name_H-M   'P 1'
#
loop_
_entity.id
_entity.type
_entity.pdbx_description
1 polymer ?
#
loop_
_entity_poly.entity_id
_entity_poly.type
_entity_poly.pdbx_seq_one_letter_code
_entity_poly.pdbx_strand_id
1 'polypeptide(L)'
;MSSSSHDPTPESTDSTEAPVKSKSRKRASFLTDEEKKRHHIESEHKRRQAIRDAFLKLAIMVPDLKESDSRSEQLVMDRTSEHLVRLYEENEELLLRLEAKGVPVDQSLKIVFPNGAPSAQR
;
A
#
# COMPACT_ATOMS: atom_id res chain seq x y z
N MET A 1 31.87 8.38 -48.99
CA MET A 1 31.54 7.80 -47.67
C MET A 1 30.10 7.33 -47.78
N SER A 2 29.91 6.01 -47.90
CA SER A 2 28.61 5.38 -48.17
C SER A 2 28.21 4.52 -46.97
N SER A 3 27.04 4.80 -46.41
CA SER A 3 26.34 3.97 -45.41
C SER A 3 24.87 4.38 -45.45
N SER A 4 24.09 3.75 -46.33
CA SER A 4 23.30 2.54 -46.09
C SER A 4 22.04 2.83 -45.30
N SER A 5 20.97 3.08 -46.06
CA SER A 5 19.57 3.13 -45.65
C SER A 5 19.15 1.84 -44.95
N HIS A 6 18.42 1.96 -43.83
CA HIS A 6 17.76 0.82 -43.19
C HIS A 6 16.27 1.15 -43.09
N ASP A 7 15.48 0.50 -43.94
CA ASP A 7 14.02 0.53 -43.96
C ASP A 7 13.52 -0.73 -43.22
N PRO A 8 12.49 -0.65 -42.36
CA PRO A 8 12.04 -1.78 -41.57
C PRO A 8 11.05 -2.65 -42.37
N THR A 9 11.32 -3.95 -42.47
CA THR A 9 10.39 -4.96 -42.98
C THR A 9 9.27 -5.24 -41.96
N PRO A 10 7.97 -5.18 -42.36
CA PRO A 10 6.89 -5.83 -41.61
C PRO A 10 6.57 -7.18 -42.27
N GLU A 11 6.97 -8.27 -41.64
CA GLU A 11 6.59 -9.62 -42.06
C GLU A 11 5.16 -9.92 -41.60
N SER A 12 4.24 -10.02 -42.56
CA SER A 12 2.91 -10.58 -42.40
C SER A 12 2.97 -12.08 -42.70
N THR A 13 2.50 -12.92 -41.77
CA THR A 13 2.02 -14.26 -42.13
C THR A 13 0.57 -14.41 -41.70
N ASP A 14 -0.25 -14.51 -42.73
CA ASP A 14 -1.68 -14.83 -42.75
C ASP A 14 -1.90 -16.32 -42.45
N SER A 15 -2.98 -16.63 -41.74
CA SER A 15 -3.60 -17.95 -41.76
C SER A 15 -5.11 -17.76 -41.58
N THR A 16 -5.76 -17.79 -42.73
CA THR A 16 -7.17 -18.14 -43.04
C THR A 16 -7.76 -19.21 -42.10
N GLU A 17 -8.98 -19.07 -41.55
CA GLU A 17 -10.29 -19.33 -42.20
C GLU A 17 -11.48 -18.83 -41.32
N ALA A 18 -12.62 -18.47 -41.93
CA ALA A 18 -13.88 -18.00 -41.29
C ALA A 18 -15.09 -18.84 -41.80
N PRO A 19 -16.39 -18.62 -41.46
CA PRO A 19 -17.05 -17.79 -40.43
C PRO A 19 -18.26 -18.47 -39.70
N VAL A 20 -18.61 -18.07 -38.47
CA VAL A 20 -20.00 -18.15 -37.97
C VAL A 20 -20.41 -16.90 -37.19
N LYS A 21 -21.43 -16.22 -37.73
CA LYS A 21 -22.06 -15.01 -37.19
C LYS A 21 -22.89 -15.34 -35.95
N SER A 22 -22.45 -14.87 -34.78
CA SER A 22 -23.36 -14.46 -33.69
C SER A 22 -23.02 -13.03 -33.29
N LYS A 23 -24.01 -12.15 -33.47
CA LYS A 23 -23.94 -10.69 -33.35
C LYS A 23 -23.44 -10.23 -31.96
N SER A 24 -22.68 -9.13 -31.99
CA SER A 24 -22.35 -8.18 -30.91
C SER A 24 -21.44 -8.60 -29.74
N ARG A 25 -20.25 -9.14 -30.04
CA ARG A 25 -19.07 -9.04 -29.14
C ARG A 25 -18.01 -8.06 -29.67
N LYS A 26 -18.43 -6.87 -30.11
CA LYS A 26 -17.53 -5.79 -30.54
C LYS A 26 -18.00 -4.44 -30.00
N ARG A 27 -17.75 -4.18 -28.71
CA ARG A 27 -17.42 -2.86 -28.13
C ARG A 27 -16.61 -2.99 -26.83
N ALA A 28 -15.78 -4.02 -26.72
CA ALA A 28 -14.71 -4.00 -25.74
C ALA A 28 -13.48 -3.40 -26.40
N SER A 29 -12.83 -2.48 -25.69
CA SER A 29 -11.38 -2.20 -25.76
C SER A 29 -10.84 -0.97 -26.49
N PHE A 30 -11.59 0.11 -26.66
CA PHE A 30 -10.93 1.42 -26.79
C PHE A 30 -11.69 2.43 -25.93
N LEU A 31 -11.32 2.49 -24.64
CA LEU A 31 -11.62 3.67 -23.84
C LEU A 31 -11.13 4.88 -24.65
N THR A 32 -12.03 5.80 -24.97
CA THR A 32 -11.64 7.07 -25.60
C THR A 32 -10.61 7.76 -24.72
N ASP A 33 -9.75 8.59 -25.29
CA ASP A 33 -8.72 9.25 -24.49
C ASP A 33 -9.34 10.15 -23.40
N GLU A 34 -10.54 10.67 -23.64
CA GLU A 34 -11.34 11.38 -22.65
C GLU A 34 -11.85 10.45 -21.53
N GLU A 35 -12.35 9.26 -21.85
CA GLU A 35 -12.76 8.27 -20.85
C GLU A 35 -11.57 7.76 -20.01
N LYS A 36 -10.41 7.54 -20.64
CA LYS A 36 -9.18 7.17 -19.91
C LYS A 36 -8.77 8.28 -18.95
N LYS A 37 -8.81 9.54 -19.39
CA LYS A 37 -8.47 10.69 -18.56
C LYS A 37 -9.41 10.82 -17.37
N ARG A 38 -10.72 10.69 -17.59
CA ARG A 38 -11.72 10.68 -16.53
C ARG A 38 -11.48 9.55 -15.53
N HIS A 39 -11.32 8.32 -16.00
CA HIS A 39 -11.11 7.17 -15.13
C HIS A 39 -9.80 7.27 -14.35
N HIS A 40 -8.74 7.82 -14.95
CA HIS A 40 -7.47 8.07 -14.27
C HIS A 40 -7.65 9.07 -13.11
N ILE A 41 -8.34 10.20 -13.36
CA ILE A 41 -8.62 11.21 -12.32
C ILE A 41 -9.47 10.60 -11.20
N GLU A 42 -10.53 9.86 -11.55
CA GLU A 42 -11.41 9.20 -10.57
C GLU A 42 -10.65 8.16 -9.73
N SER A 43 -9.82 7.32 -10.38
CA SER A 43 -9.00 6.31 -9.71
C SER A 43 -7.99 6.96 -8.77
N GLU A 44 -7.34 8.03 -9.18
CA GLU A 44 -6.36 8.74 -8.35
C GLU A 44 -7.04 9.48 -7.18
N HIS A 45 -8.21 10.09 -7.41
CA HIS A 45 -8.99 10.69 -6.34
C HIS A 45 -9.38 9.65 -5.29
N LYS A 46 -9.88 8.48 -5.73
CA LYS A 46 -10.21 7.36 -4.84
C LYS A 46 -8.98 6.87 -4.07
N ARG A 47 -7.85 6.70 -4.75
CA ARG A 47 -6.58 6.31 -4.10
C ARG A 47 -6.17 7.32 -3.03
N ARG A 48 -6.20 8.62 -3.33
CA ARG A 48 -5.84 9.68 -2.37
C ARG A 48 -6.83 9.79 -1.21
N GLN A 49 -8.11 9.56 -1.44
CA GLN A 49 -9.10 9.51 -0.37
C GLN A 49 -8.83 8.35 0.58
N ALA A 50 -8.55 7.15 0.05
CA ALA A 50 -8.23 5.98 0.88
C ALA A 50 -6.98 6.20 1.75
N ILE A 51 -5.95 6.86 1.21
CA ILE A 51 -4.75 7.22 1.97
C ILE A 51 -5.12 8.18 3.11
N ARG A 52 -5.87 9.26 2.83
CA ARG A 52 -6.30 10.22 3.85
C ARG A 52 -7.14 9.57 4.95
N ASP A 53 -8.05 8.68 4.58
CA ASP A 53 -8.89 7.96 5.53
C ASP A 53 -8.05 7.02 6.42
N ALA A 54 -6.96 6.45 5.90
CA ALA A 54 -6.03 5.65 6.70
C ALA A 54 -5.25 6.50 7.72
N PHE A 55 -4.76 7.69 7.32
CA PHE A 55 -4.10 8.62 8.23
C PHE A 55 -5.05 9.14 9.32
N LEU A 56 -6.31 9.40 8.98
CA LEU A 56 -7.33 9.76 9.96
C LEU A 56 -7.53 8.66 11.01
N LYS A 57 -7.60 7.39 10.58
CA LYS A 57 -7.71 6.24 11.49
C LYS A 57 -6.51 6.13 12.43
N LEU A 58 -5.30 6.33 11.92
CA LEU A 58 -4.08 6.35 12.75
C LEU A 58 -4.14 7.47 13.79
N ALA A 59 -4.54 8.67 13.40
CA ALA A 59 -4.65 9.81 14.30
C ALA A 59 -5.69 9.63 15.42
N ILE A 60 -6.72 8.81 15.20
CA ILE A 60 -7.72 8.46 16.23
C ILE A 60 -7.23 7.32 17.14
N MET A 61 -6.44 6.39 16.61
CA MET A 61 -6.00 5.18 17.33
C MET A 61 -4.80 5.44 18.23
N VAL A 62 -3.87 6.31 17.81
CA VAL A 62 -2.66 6.62 18.57
C VAL A 62 -2.99 7.65 19.65
N PRO A 63 -2.81 7.34 20.95
CA PRO A 63 -3.23 8.23 22.04
C PRO A 63 -2.62 9.64 22.03
N ASP A 64 -1.43 9.78 21.45
CA ASP A 64 -0.69 11.05 21.41
C ASP A 64 -1.04 11.92 20.19
N LEU A 65 -1.97 11.47 19.34
CA LEU A 65 -2.44 12.20 18.17
C LEU A 65 -3.87 12.70 18.37
N LYS A 66 -4.19 13.82 17.72
CA LYS A 66 -5.56 14.33 17.60
C LYS A 66 -6.04 14.16 16.17
N GLU A 67 -7.36 14.11 15.98
CA GLU A 67 -7.97 14.03 14.64
C GLU A 67 -7.47 15.17 13.71
N SER A 68 -7.18 16.35 14.27
CA SER A 68 -6.61 17.50 13.56
C SER A 68 -5.23 17.25 12.96
N ASP A 69 -4.47 16.32 13.53
CA ASP A 69 -3.08 16.04 13.15
C ASP A 69 -3.00 15.13 11.92
N SER A 70 -4.13 14.52 11.51
CA SER A 70 -4.26 13.65 10.32
C SER A 70 -3.84 14.31 9.01
N ARG A 71 -3.68 15.64 8.99
CA ARG A 71 -3.22 16.41 7.82
C ARG A 71 -1.70 16.41 7.63
N SER A 72 -0.93 16.05 8.66
CA SER A 72 0.54 15.99 8.60
C SER A 72 0.99 14.54 8.55
N GLU A 73 1.21 14.02 7.34
CA GLU A 73 1.58 12.61 7.13
C GLU A 73 2.85 12.22 7.91
N GLN A 74 3.87 13.09 7.89
CA GLN A 74 5.12 12.87 8.62
C GLN A 74 4.90 12.77 10.13
N LEU A 75 4.17 13.72 10.71
CA LEU A 75 3.90 13.74 12.15
C LEU A 75 3.12 12.50 12.59
N VAL A 76 2.10 12.11 11.83
CA VAL A 76 1.30 10.91 12.14
C VAL A 76 2.19 9.66 12.11
N MET A 77 3.05 9.53 11.11
CA MET A 77 3.94 8.37 11.00
C MET A 77 4.97 8.30 12.12
N ASP A 78 5.61 9.42 12.45
CA ASP A 78 6.62 9.49 13.51
C ASP A 78 6.01 9.11 14.86
N ARG A 79 4.86 9.70 15.22
CA ARG A 79 4.15 9.40 16.47
C ARG A 79 3.63 7.97 16.51
N THR A 80 3.16 7.45 15.38
CA THR A 80 2.72 6.05 15.29
C THR A 80 3.90 5.10 15.52
N SER A 81 5.06 5.38 14.93
CA SER A 81 6.27 4.58 15.13
C SER A 81 6.74 4.61 16.58
N GLU A 82 6.80 5.78 17.21
CA GLU A 82 7.12 5.93 18.63
C GLU A 82 6.15 5.15 19.52
N HIS A 83 4.85 5.24 19.23
CA HIS A 83 3.83 4.53 19.99
C HIS A 83 3.96 3.00 19.86
N LEU A 84 4.26 2.49 18.66
CA LEU A 84 4.52 1.06 18.45
C LEU A 84 5.69 0.60 19.31
N VAL A 85 6.83 1.29 19.28
CA VAL A 85 8.00 0.93 20.10
C VAL A 85 7.62 0.83 21.58
N ARG A 86 6.89 1.82 22.12
CA ARG A 86 6.41 1.77 23.51
C ARG A 86 5.51 0.59 23.80
N LEU A 87 4.60 0.22 22.89
CA LEU A 87 3.72 -0.94 23.07
C LEU A 87 4.51 -2.25 23.13
N TYR A 88 5.59 -2.39 22.35
CA TYR A 88 6.46 -3.57 22.44
C TYR A 88 7.22 -3.62 23.76
N GLU A 89 7.80 -2.50 24.20
CA GLU A 89 8.50 -2.42 25.49
C GLU A 89 7.56 -2.70 26.67
N GLU A 90 6.36 -2.13 26.66
CA GLU A 90 5.33 -2.38 27.67
C GLU A 90 4.89 -3.86 27.67
N ASN A 91 4.72 -4.46 26.49
CA ASN A 91 4.40 -5.87 26.38
C ASN A 91 5.51 -6.75 26.99
N GLU A 92 6.78 -6.49 26.67
CA GLU A 92 7.92 -7.19 27.27
C GLU A 92 7.95 -7.05 28.80
N GLU A 93 7.72 -5.84 29.32
CA GLU A 93 7.68 -5.62 30.77
C GLU A 93 6.53 -6.40 31.43
N LEU A 94 5.34 -6.37 30.83
CA LEU A 94 4.18 -7.10 31.34
C LEU A 94 4.41 -8.61 31.34
N LEU A 95 5.05 -9.15 30.29
CA LEU A 95 5.44 -10.55 30.20
C LEU A 95 6.40 -10.95 31.33
N LEU A 96 7.45 -10.15 31.56
CA LEU A 96 8.39 -10.39 32.66
C LEU A 96 7.69 -10.38 34.02
N ARG A 97 6.75 -9.46 34.24
CA ARG A 97 5.95 -9.39 35.48
C ARG A 97 5.04 -10.60 35.65
N LEU A 98 4.48 -11.16 34.58
CA LEU A 98 3.67 -12.38 34.62
C LEU A 98 4.53 -13.61 34.93
N GLU A 99 5.68 -13.74 34.27
CA GLU A 99 6.62 -14.83 34.51
C GLU A 99 7.15 -14.80 35.95
N ALA A 100 7.49 -13.62 36.48
CA ALA A 100 7.89 -13.46 37.88
C ALA A 100 6.80 -13.86 38.90
N LYS A 101 5.53 -13.76 38.52
CA LYS A 101 4.38 -14.20 39.32
C LYS A 101 4.04 -15.69 39.10
N GLY A 102 4.77 -16.39 38.24
CA GLY A 102 4.51 -17.79 37.88
C GLY A 102 3.25 -18.00 37.04
N VAL A 103 2.74 -16.94 36.40
CA VAL A 103 1.57 -17.03 35.52
C VAL A 103 2.02 -17.56 34.16
N PRO A 104 1.41 -18.63 33.62
CA PRO A 104 1.74 -19.13 32.30
C PRO A 104 1.34 -18.10 31.23
N VAL A 105 2.27 -17.78 30.33
CA VAL A 105 2.04 -16.86 29.22
C VAL A 105 1.94 -17.65 27.91
N ASP A 106 0.90 -17.37 27.13
CA ASP A 106 0.76 -17.83 25.76
C ASP A 106 1.89 -17.28 24.86
N GLN A 107 2.46 -18.15 24.01
CA GLN A 107 3.55 -17.78 23.09
C GLN A 107 3.12 -16.73 22.06
N SER A 108 1.84 -16.66 21.70
CA SER A 108 1.31 -15.63 20.79
C SER A 108 1.47 -14.20 21.31
N LEU A 109 1.64 -14.02 22.63
CA LEU A 109 1.86 -12.72 23.26
C LEU A 109 3.34 -12.30 23.26
N LYS A 110 4.26 -13.23 22.96
CA LYS A 110 5.70 -12.95 22.88
C LYS A 110 6.06 -12.35 21.51
N ILE A 111 5.51 -11.16 21.25
CA ILE A 111 5.70 -10.44 19.99
C ILE A 111 7.04 -9.68 20.06
N VAL A 112 7.91 -9.91 19.08
CA VAL A 112 9.22 -9.27 18.97
C VAL A 112 9.15 -8.14 17.95
N PHE A 113 9.78 -7.00 18.26
CA PHE A 113 9.88 -5.88 17.33
C PHE A 113 10.66 -6.29 16.07
N PRO A 114 10.09 -6.18 14.85
CA PRO A 114 10.78 -6.53 13.63
C PRO A 114 11.87 -5.50 13.30
N ASN A 115 13.12 -5.97 13.14
CA ASN A 115 14.35 -5.20 12.90
C ASN A 115 14.85 -4.36 14.10
N GLY A 116 15.56 -5.03 15.02
CA GLY A 116 16.75 -4.48 15.69
C GLY A 116 16.58 -3.23 16.55
N ALA A 117 16.15 -3.46 17.80
CA ALA A 117 16.37 -2.68 19.02
C ALA A 117 15.80 -1.24 19.12
N PRO A 118 15.30 -0.87 20.33
CA PRO A 118 14.84 0.47 20.62
C PRO A 118 16.02 1.45 20.54
N SER A 119 15.82 2.55 19.83
CA SER A 119 16.72 3.70 19.89
C SER A 119 16.66 4.31 21.29
N ALA A 120 17.42 3.75 22.23
CA ALA A 120 17.88 4.50 23.36
C ALA A 120 18.78 5.65 22.85
N GLN A 121 18.52 6.88 23.33
CA GLN A 121 19.24 8.15 23.12
C GLN A 121 18.76 8.95 21.89
N ARG A 122 18.33 10.23 21.99
CA ARG A 122 18.77 11.35 22.83
C ARG A 122 17.64 12.32 23.18
#